data_AF-A0A1F7IZ00-F1
#
_entry.id   AF-A0A1F7IZ00-F1
#
_cell.length_a   1.000
_cell.length_b   1.000
_cell.length_c   1.000
_cell.angle_alpha   90.00
_cell.angle_beta   90.00
_cell.angle_gamma   90.00
#
_symmetry.space_group_name_H-M   'P 1'
#
loop_
_entity.id
_entity.type
_entity.pdbx_description
1 polymer ?
#
loop_
_entity_poly.entity_id
_entity_poly.type
_entity_poly.pdbx_seq_one_letter_code
_entity_poly.pdbx_strand_id
1 'polypeptide(L)'
;MTKRYLHAGLGGTFDHLHRGHEAIIDKAFEISDKVSIGVSNDTMLLNKEFDRSLETYQERLDGLKKYLHKKNYLSRSQIFELKDIYGTSVSDAKMDCLVVSKDTLSNAKLINNKRHDLGLKPIDIIEVVLIEGADGKIISSTRIRKGSIDRQGDKYLDLFSSDVIKLPTELRQKLRNPLATPILGKTLQETADLVKKSLSEKKPLLTIAVGDIVSETLTDIGVMPDISIIDFKSRRKELSHAKKITKYTKYQNDPGTINFEVVSKINNAINDALSSQKKSTIVIAGEEDLLALPAILLAPLKSVVVYGQMDMGVILVEVTEKIKEKVGKIVKQFVS
;
A
#
# COMPACT_ATOMS: atom_id res chain seq x y z
N MET A 1 23.71 -24.15 20.95
CA MET A 1 22.65 -23.97 21.97
C MET A 1 21.51 -24.90 21.61
N THR A 2 21.04 -25.71 22.55
CA THR A 2 19.86 -26.56 22.35
C THR A 2 18.62 -25.67 22.30
N LYS A 3 17.77 -25.89 21.30
CA LYS A 3 16.51 -25.15 21.16
C LYS A 3 15.46 -25.72 22.10
N ARG A 4 14.48 -24.90 22.48
CA ARG A 4 13.43 -25.27 23.44
C ARG A 4 12.46 -26.31 22.86
N TYR A 5 12.21 -26.26 21.55
CA TYR A 5 11.28 -27.14 20.85
C TYR A 5 11.96 -27.83 19.65
N LEU A 6 11.52 -29.03 19.29
CA LEU A 6 12.00 -29.70 18.08
C LEU A 6 11.22 -29.20 16.86
N HIS A 7 9.91 -28.99 17.01
CA HIS A 7 9.02 -28.62 15.91
C HIS A 7 7.99 -27.57 16.32
N ALA A 8 8.02 -26.42 15.64
CA ALA A 8 7.02 -25.38 15.76
C ALA A 8 6.09 -25.34 14.53
N GLY A 9 4.82 -25.02 14.76
CA GLY A 9 3.88 -24.59 13.72
C GLY A 9 3.70 -23.08 13.72
N LEU A 10 3.52 -22.51 12.52
CA LEU A 10 3.14 -21.11 12.32
C LEU A 10 2.17 -21.05 11.14
N GLY A 11 1.08 -20.27 11.28
CA GLY A 11 0.12 -20.03 10.20
C GLY A 11 -0.04 -18.54 9.96
N GLY A 12 -0.16 -18.14 8.69
CA GLY A 12 -0.40 -16.74 8.35
C GLY A 12 -0.73 -16.52 6.88
N THR A 13 -1.30 -15.35 6.58
CA THR A 13 -1.48 -14.93 5.20
C THR A 13 -0.15 -14.52 4.57
N PHE A 14 0.72 -13.82 5.32
CA PHE A 14 1.99 -13.27 4.86
C PHE A 14 1.88 -12.32 3.66
N ASP A 15 0.74 -11.64 3.53
CA ASP A 15 0.49 -10.61 2.52
C ASP A 15 1.38 -9.39 2.77
N HIS A 16 2.02 -8.88 1.71
CA HIS A 16 3.02 -7.83 1.76
C HIS A 16 4.01 -8.06 2.91
N LEU A 17 4.69 -9.22 2.92
CA LEU A 17 5.58 -9.65 4.01
C LEU A 17 6.40 -8.48 4.57
N HIS A 18 6.20 -8.18 5.85
CA HIS A 18 6.62 -6.97 6.54
C HIS A 18 7.22 -7.31 7.91
N ARG A 19 7.87 -6.34 8.56
CA ARG A 19 8.60 -6.56 9.83
C ARG A 19 7.80 -7.26 10.94
N GLY A 20 6.49 -6.99 11.02
CA GLY A 20 5.59 -7.74 11.92
C GLY A 20 5.56 -9.25 11.67
N HIS A 21 5.45 -9.69 10.40
CA HIS A 21 5.54 -11.11 10.05
C HIS A 21 6.94 -11.67 10.30
N GLU A 22 7.97 -10.90 9.93
CA GLU A 22 9.37 -11.27 10.11
C GLU A 22 9.69 -11.60 11.58
N ALA A 23 9.19 -10.81 12.52
CA ALA A 23 9.38 -11.05 13.96
C ALA A 23 8.76 -12.37 14.44
N ILE A 24 7.57 -12.72 13.96
CA ILE A 24 6.90 -13.98 14.32
C ILE A 24 7.66 -15.18 13.72
N ILE A 25 8.08 -15.07 12.45
CA ILE A 25 8.88 -16.09 11.77
C ILE A 25 10.21 -16.28 12.51
N ASP A 26 10.93 -15.20 12.78
CA ASP A 26 12.22 -15.23 13.47
C ASP A 26 12.08 -15.86 14.84
N LYS A 27 11.01 -15.54 15.59
CA LYS A 27 10.77 -16.16 16.90
C LYS A 27 10.54 -17.67 16.81
N ALA A 28 9.80 -18.14 15.81
CA ALA A 28 9.60 -19.57 15.60
C ALA A 28 10.94 -20.29 15.34
N PHE A 29 11.78 -19.72 14.48
CA PHE A 29 13.09 -20.30 14.17
C PHE A 29 14.13 -20.14 15.27
N GLU A 30 13.98 -19.18 16.18
CA GLU A 30 14.80 -19.01 17.39
C GLU A 30 14.54 -20.16 18.37
N ILE A 31 13.27 -20.50 18.61
CA ILE A 31 12.88 -21.46 19.66
C ILE A 31 12.81 -22.90 19.20
N SER A 32 12.77 -23.17 17.88
CA SER A 32 12.62 -24.54 17.35
C SER A 32 13.63 -24.96 16.28
N ASP A 33 13.91 -26.27 16.22
CA ASP A 33 14.81 -26.87 15.23
C ASP A 33 14.19 -26.86 13.84
N LYS A 34 12.90 -27.21 13.73
CA LYS A 34 12.10 -27.17 12.50
C LYS A 34 10.86 -26.31 12.66
N VAL A 35 10.40 -25.71 11.57
CA VAL A 35 9.17 -24.91 11.53
C VAL A 35 8.30 -25.33 10.34
N SER A 36 7.06 -25.73 10.60
CA SER A 36 6.04 -25.87 9.55
C SER A 36 5.26 -24.58 9.42
N ILE A 37 5.26 -24.00 8.21
CA ILE A 37 4.66 -22.69 7.93
C ILE A 37 3.49 -22.89 6.97
N GLY A 38 2.28 -22.66 7.46
CA GLY A 38 1.05 -22.67 6.67
C GLY A 38 0.79 -21.29 6.07
N VAL A 39 0.75 -21.20 4.75
CA VAL A 39 0.39 -19.97 4.01
C VAL A 39 -1.07 -20.03 3.62
N SER A 40 -1.91 -19.14 4.15
CA SER A 40 -3.35 -19.12 3.86
C SER A 40 -3.62 -19.06 2.36
N ASN A 41 -4.53 -19.88 1.86
CA ASN A 41 -5.01 -19.80 0.49
C ASN A 41 -5.94 -18.59 0.29
N ASP A 42 -6.28 -18.29 -0.96
CA ASP A 42 -7.07 -17.10 -1.29
C ASP A 42 -8.52 -17.20 -0.76
N THR A 43 -9.05 -18.41 -0.55
CA THR A 43 -10.39 -18.59 0.04
C THR A 43 -10.48 -18.13 1.49
N MET A 44 -9.36 -18.17 2.23
CA MET A 44 -9.26 -17.61 3.59
C MET A 44 -9.09 -16.08 3.61
N LEU A 45 -8.99 -15.43 2.44
CA LEU A 45 -8.81 -13.98 2.30
C LEU A 45 -10.07 -13.25 1.84
N LEU A 46 -11.16 -13.99 1.59
CA LEU A 46 -12.45 -13.43 1.21
C LEU A 46 -12.91 -12.42 2.28
N ASN A 47 -13.32 -11.23 1.83
CA ASN A 47 -13.78 -10.10 2.65
C ASN A 47 -12.71 -9.31 3.43
N LYS A 48 -11.41 -9.48 3.11
CA LYS A 48 -10.40 -8.58 3.68
C LYS A 48 -10.49 -7.18 3.08
N GLU A 49 -10.30 -6.16 3.91
CA GLU A 49 -10.20 -4.77 3.41
C GLU A 49 -9.08 -4.64 2.38
N PHE A 50 -9.33 -3.89 1.31
CA PHE A 50 -8.39 -3.70 0.20
C PHE A 50 -8.01 -5.02 -0.50
N ASP A 51 -8.96 -5.94 -0.63
CA ASP A 51 -8.82 -7.26 -1.28
C ASP A 51 -8.18 -7.22 -2.67
N ARG A 52 -8.53 -6.22 -3.50
CA ARG A 52 -7.97 -6.02 -4.85
C ARG A 52 -6.47 -5.77 -4.88
N SER A 53 -5.90 -5.38 -3.74
CA SER A 53 -4.46 -5.14 -3.59
C SER A 53 -3.74 -6.24 -2.81
N LEU A 54 -4.41 -7.36 -2.50
CA LEU A 54 -3.75 -8.52 -1.93
C LEU A 54 -2.75 -9.12 -2.93
N GLU A 55 -1.62 -9.57 -2.40
CA GLU A 55 -0.70 -10.44 -3.13
C GLU A 55 -1.37 -11.81 -3.38
N THR A 56 -1.19 -12.34 -4.59
CA THR A 56 -1.60 -13.70 -4.94
C THR A 56 -0.91 -14.71 -4.03
N TYR A 57 -1.48 -15.92 -3.90
CA TYR A 57 -0.81 -17.00 -3.16
C TYR A 57 0.65 -17.21 -3.59
N GLN A 58 0.94 -17.14 -4.89
CA GLN A 58 2.28 -17.33 -5.42
C GLN A 58 3.23 -16.20 -5.00
N GLU A 59 2.79 -14.94 -5.09
CA GLU A 59 3.60 -13.79 -4.65
C GLU A 59 3.92 -13.86 -3.15
N ARG A 60 2.94 -14.26 -2.32
CA ARG A 60 3.13 -14.44 -0.87
C ARG A 60 4.10 -15.57 -0.56
N LEU A 61 3.98 -16.69 -1.28
CA LEU A 61 4.88 -17.83 -1.16
C LEU A 61 6.32 -17.47 -1.55
N ASP A 62 6.50 -16.73 -2.66
CA ASP A 62 7.80 -16.31 -3.14
C ASP A 62 8.44 -15.28 -2.20
N GLY A 63 7.65 -14.34 -1.67
CA GLY A 63 8.06 -13.40 -0.62
C GLY A 63 8.55 -14.12 0.63
N LEU A 64 7.79 -15.09 1.13
CA LEU A 64 8.16 -15.92 2.28
C LEU A 64 9.45 -16.72 2.00
N LYS A 65 9.53 -17.44 0.88
CA LYS A 65 10.73 -18.23 0.51
C LYS A 65 11.97 -17.36 0.41
N LYS A 66 11.86 -16.16 -0.19
CA LYS A 66 12.95 -15.20 -0.29
C LYS A 66 13.44 -14.76 1.09
N TYR A 67 12.52 -14.49 2.02
CA TYR A 67 12.86 -14.13 3.40
C TYR A 67 13.54 -15.29 4.15
N LEU A 68 12.96 -16.49 4.08
CA LEU A 68 13.53 -17.69 4.71
C LEU A 68 14.91 -18.03 4.16
N HIS A 69 15.13 -17.86 2.86
CA HIS A 69 16.45 -18.02 2.25
C HIS A 69 17.44 -16.98 2.80
N LYS A 70 17.06 -15.70 2.82
CA LYS A 70 17.90 -14.60 3.36
C LYS A 70 18.32 -14.85 4.81
N LYS A 71 17.47 -15.48 5.62
CA LYS A 71 17.72 -15.80 7.04
C LYS A 71 18.35 -17.18 7.28
N ASN A 72 18.66 -17.95 6.24
CA ASN A 72 19.14 -19.33 6.35
C ASN A 72 18.16 -20.26 7.11
N TYR A 73 16.86 -20.02 6.96
CA TYR A 73 15.80 -20.80 7.59
C TYR A 73 15.17 -21.83 6.66
N LEU A 74 15.38 -21.70 5.35
CA LEU A 74 14.69 -22.50 4.33
C LEU A 74 14.88 -24.02 4.52
N SER A 75 16.10 -24.48 4.84
CA SER A 75 16.41 -25.91 5.07
C SER A 75 15.73 -26.49 6.31
N ARG A 76 15.28 -25.64 7.23
CA ARG A 76 14.58 -26.00 8.46
C ARG A 76 13.07 -25.73 8.38
N SER A 77 12.58 -25.37 7.19
CA SER A 77 11.19 -24.99 6.96
C SER A 77 10.45 -26.05 6.16
N GLN A 78 9.19 -26.29 6.51
CA GLN A 78 8.23 -26.99 5.68
C GLN A 78 7.07 -26.06 5.37
N ILE A 79 6.96 -25.62 4.12
CA ILE A 79 5.91 -24.68 3.70
C ILE A 79 4.77 -25.46 3.06
N PHE A 80 3.54 -25.16 3.45
CA PHE A 80 2.34 -25.79 2.89
C PHE A 80 1.20 -24.78 2.73
N GLU A 81 0.27 -25.10 1.84
CA GLU A 81 -0.95 -24.33 1.67
C GLU A 81 -1.90 -24.58 2.84
N LEU A 82 -2.33 -23.50 3.50
CA LEU A 82 -3.26 -23.54 4.62
C LEU A 82 -4.68 -23.25 4.10
N LYS A 83 -5.57 -24.24 4.24
CA LYS A 83 -6.95 -24.19 3.73
C LYS A 83 -8.00 -23.97 4.83
N ASP A 84 -7.61 -24.15 6.08
CA ASP A 84 -8.43 -23.96 7.27
C ASP A 84 -7.56 -23.51 8.46
N ILE A 85 -8.17 -23.31 9.63
CA ILE A 85 -7.45 -22.88 10.84
C ILE A 85 -6.55 -23.96 11.45
N TYR A 86 -6.73 -25.24 11.08
CA TYR A 86 -6.06 -26.36 11.71
C TYR A 86 -4.75 -26.71 10.99
N GLY A 87 -4.76 -26.74 9.65
CA GLY A 87 -3.60 -27.15 8.87
C GLY A 87 -3.03 -28.50 9.32
N THR A 88 -1.70 -28.59 9.46
CA THR A 88 -1.04 -29.82 9.95
C THR A 88 -1.08 -29.97 11.47
N SER A 89 -1.60 -28.99 12.22
CA SER A 89 -1.53 -28.99 13.69
C SER A 89 -2.42 -30.05 14.35
N VAL A 90 -3.38 -30.63 13.63
CA VAL A 90 -4.26 -31.70 14.13
C VAL A 90 -3.94 -33.08 13.52
N SER A 91 -2.98 -33.16 12.59
CA SER A 91 -2.51 -34.41 11.99
C SER A 91 -1.07 -34.74 12.36
N ASP A 92 -0.26 -33.73 12.71
CA ASP A 92 1.11 -33.92 13.18
C ASP A 92 1.18 -34.08 14.70
N ALA A 93 1.36 -35.32 15.14
CA ALA A 93 1.52 -35.67 16.54
C ALA A 93 2.88 -35.22 17.12
N LYS A 94 3.86 -34.87 16.28
CA LYS A 94 5.22 -34.46 16.69
C LYS A 94 5.40 -32.96 16.81
N MET A 95 4.38 -32.17 16.46
CA MET A 95 4.40 -30.73 16.68
C MET A 95 4.43 -30.45 18.19
N ASP A 96 5.38 -29.64 18.64
CA ASP A 96 5.57 -29.33 20.06
C ASP A 96 4.90 -28.01 20.46
N CYS A 97 4.94 -27.02 19.57
CA CYS A 97 4.39 -25.70 19.85
C CYS A 97 3.77 -25.02 18.62
N LEU A 98 2.87 -24.07 18.88
CA LEU A 98 2.35 -23.11 17.90
C LEU A 98 2.82 -21.71 18.27
N VAL A 99 3.39 -21.02 17.28
CA VAL A 99 3.76 -19.61 17.39
C VAL A 99 2.65 -18.78 16.79
N VAL A 100 2.06 -17.90 17.59
CA VAL A 100 0.89 -17.10 17.22
C VAL A 100 1.08 -15.63 17.61
N SER A 101 0.32 -14.75 16.96
CA SER A 101 0.13 -13.40 17.45
C SER A 101 -1.11 -13.33 18.34
N LYS A 102 -1.32 -12.17 18.95
CA LYS A 102 -2.57 -11.86 19.65
C LYS A 102 -3.82 -12.11 18.78
N ASP A 103 -3.73 -11.85 17.47
CA ASP A 103 -4.84 -12.02 16.52
C ASP A 103 -5.19 -13.49 16.25
N THR A 104 -4.22 -14.41 16.40
CA THR A 104 -4.39 -15.84 16.13
C THR A 104 -4.41 -16.71 17.38
N LEU A 105 -4.38 -16.08 18.57
CA LEU A 105 -4.40 -16.77 19.86
C LEU A 105 -5.70 -17.59 20.08
N SER A 106 -6.85 -17.05 19.65
CA SER A 106 -8.13 -17.77 19.75
C SER A 106 -8.12 -19.05 18.89
N ASN A 107 -7.54 -18.99 17.69
CA ASN A 107 -7.39 -20.15 16.81
C ASN A 107 -6.48 -21.21 17.44
N ALA A 108 -5.40 -20.83 18.10
CA ALA A 108 -4.53 -21.78 18.81
C ALA A 108 -5.27 -22.54 19.93
N LYS A 109 -6.18 -21.86 20.65
CA LYS A 109 -7.04 -22.52 21.64
C LYS A 109 -7.99 -23.53 21.00
N LEU A 110 -8.61 -23.18 19.87
CA LEU A 110 -9.46 -24.10 19.11
C LEU A 110 -8.68 -25.33 18.60
N ILE A 111 -7.44 -25.13 18.16
CA ILE A 111 -6.55 -26.23 17.76
C ILE A 111 -6.32 -27.19 18.92
N ASN A 112 -5.99 -26.69 20.12
CA ASN A 112 -5.77 -27.55 21.29
C ASN A 112 -7.03 -28.32 21.71
N ASN A 113 -8.21 -27.69 21.63
CA ASN A 113 -9.48 -28.39 21.85
C ASN A 113 -9.66 -29.52 20.82
N LYS A 114 -9.40 -29.24 19.53
CA LYS A 114 -9.52 -30.25 18.48
C LYS A 114 -8.50 -31.38 18.62
N ARG A 115 -7.28 -31.07 19.07
CA ARG A 115 -6.25 -32.07 19.39
C ARG A 115 -6.70 -32.99 20.51
N HIS A 116 -7.31 -32.44 21.57
CA HIS A 116 -7.89 -33.23 22.66
C HIS A 116 -8.97 -34.19 22.16
N ASP A 117 -9.90 -33.72 21.31
CA ASP A 117 -10.96 -34.56 20.73
C ASP A 117 -10.41 -35.71 19.87
N LEU A 118 -9.21 -35.55 19.31
CA LEU A 118 -8.50 -36.55 18.50
C LEU A 118 -7.52 -37.41 19.31
N GLY A 119 -7.46 -37.25 20.64
CA GLY A 119 -6.53 -37.97 21.51
C GLY A 119 -5.07 -37.55 21.37
N LEU A 120 -4.81 -36.39 20.78
CA LEU A 120 -3.46 -35.82 20.64
C LEU A 120 -3.09 -34.99 21.88
N LYS A 121 -1.80 -34.98 22.23
CA LYS A 121 -1.28 -34.13 23.30
C LYS A 121 -1.49 -32.65 22.96
N PRO A 122 -1.87 -31.80 23.92
CA PRO A 122 -1.89 -30.36 23.69
C PRO A 122 -0.48 -29.87 23.35
N ILE A 123 -0.42 -28.81 22.56
CA ILE A 123 0.81 -28.14 22.16
C ILE A 123 0.95 -26.81 22.89
N ASP A 124 2.20 -26.45 23.15
CA ASP A 124 2.52 -25.18 23.79
C ASP A 124 2.15 -24.02 22.87
N ILE A 125 1.50 -22.99 23.41
CA ILE A 125 1.14 -21.78 22.67
C ILE A 125 2.14 -20.68 23.03
N ILE A 126 2.90 -20.24 22.04
CA ILE A 126 3.89 -19.16 22.18
C ILE A 126 3.33 -17.92 21.49
N GLU A 127 2.83 -16.99 22.31
CA GLU A 127 2.36 -15.69 21.82
C GLU A 127 3.53 -14.74 21.59
N VAL A 128 3.57 -14.14 20.39
CA VAL A 128 4.55 -13.14 19.99
C VAL A 128 3.90 -11.76 20.02
N VAL A 129 4.57 -10.81 20.68
CA VAL A 129 4.15 -9.41 20.69
C VAL A 129 4.28 -8.83 19.28
N LEU A 130 3.20 -8.23 18.78
CA LEU A 130 3.16 -7.61 17.47
C LEU A 130 4.06 -6.36 17.43
N ILE A 131 4.76 -6.15 16.32
CA ILE A 131 5.70 -5.03 16.14
C ILE A 131 4.93 -3.76 15.78
N GLU A 132 5.29 -2.65 16.45
CA GLU A 132 4.80 -1.31 16.16
C GLU A 132 5.62 -0.61 15.07
N GLY A 133 4.95 0.23 14.28
CA GLY A 133 5.58 1.14 13.33
C GLY A 133 6.00 2.46 13.98
N ALA A 134 6.47 3.40 13.17
CA ALA A 134 6.96 4.70 13.63
C ALA A 134 5.92 5.53 14.41
N ASP A 135 4.63 5.23 14.24
CA ASP A 135 3.52 5.90 14.93
C ASP A 135 2.96 5.16 16.16
N GLY A 136 3.69 4.16 16.67
CA GLY A 136 3.27 3.37 17.84
C GLY A 136 2.05 2.48 17.57
N LYS A 137 1.61 2.35 16.31
CA LYS A 137 0.53 1.44 15.92
C LYS A 137 1.13 0.18 15.32
N ILE A 138 0.46 -0.95 15.52
CA ILE A 138 0.87 -2.24 14.96
C ILE A 138 1.04 -2.18 13.44
N ILE A 139 2.15 -2.73 12.94
CA ILE A 139 2.39 -2.92 11.50
C ILE A 139 1.48 -4.02 10.99
N SER A 140 0.69 -3.73 9.95
CA SER A 140 -0.19 -4.71 9.31
C SER A 140 -0.25 -4.52 7.80
N SER A 141 -0.49 -5.62 7.08
CA SER A 141 -0.67 -5.61 5.62
C SER A 141 -1.78 -4.67 5.18
N THR A 142 -2.84 -4.50 5.98
CA THR A 142 -3.93 -3.57 5.67
C THR A 142 -3.44 -2.12 5.64
N ARG A 143 -2.58 -1.72 6.59
CA ARG A 143 -2.01 -0.36 6.61
C ARG A 143 -1.04 -0.12 5.45
N ILE A 144 -0.34 -1.17 5.00
CA ILE A 144 0.53 -1.12 3.81
C ILE A 144 -0.33 -0.95 2.55
N ARG A 145 -1.36 -1.78 2.37
CA ARG A 145 -2.30 -1.68 1.24
C ARG A 145 -3.03 -0.35 1.21
N LYS A 146 -3.44 0.17 2.37
CA LYS A 146 -4.05 1.50 2.50
C LYS A 146 -3.11 2.65 2.12
N GLY A 147 -1.79 2.43 2.11
CA GLY A 147 -0.80 3.49 1.84
C GLY A 147 -0.50 4.35 3.07
N SER A 148 -0.77 3.87 4.29
CA SER A 148 -0.41 4.59 5.52
C SER A 148 1.07 4.42 5.89
N ILE A 149 1.62 3.22 5.69
CA ILE A 149 3.00 2.85 6.03
C ILE A 149 3.62 1.97 4.94
N ASP A 150 4.94 1.85 4.95
CA ASP A 150 5.66 0.83 4.19
C ASP A 150 5.84 -0.49 4.98
N ARG A 151 6.54 -1.48 4.39
CA ARG A 151 6.83 -2.78 5.03
C ARG A 151 7.72 -2.67 6.27
N GLN A 152 8.39 -1.55 6.47
CA GLN A 152 9.25 -1.29 7.64
C GLN A 152 8.48 -0.62 8.79
N GLY A 153 7.27 -0.14 8.53
CA GLY A 153 6.46 0.59 9.50
C GLY A 153 6.64 2.10 9.45
N ASP A 154 7.36 2.62 8.45
CA ASP A 154 7.56 4.06 8.26
C ASP A 154 6.35 4.66 7.57
N LYS A 155 5.87 5.82 8.05
CA LYS A 155 4.72 6.51 7.47
C LYS A 155 5.11 7.32 6.26
N TYR A 156 4.35 7.17 5.18
CA TYR A 156 4.52 8.01 3.99
C TYR A 156 4.20 9.49 4.25
N LEU A 157 3.29 9.78 5.18
CA LEU A 157 2.95 11.16 5.56
C LEU A 157 4.13 11.88 6.24
N ASP A 158 4.99 11.16 6.95
CA ASP A 158 6.09 11.77 7.72
C ASP A 158 7.22 12.29 6.81
N LEU A 159 7.21 11.90 5.53
CA LEU A 159 8.06 12.48 4.48
C LEU A 159 7.75 13.97 4.21
N PHE A 160 6.63 14.48 4.72
CA PHE A 160 6.17 15.86 4.58
C PHE A 160 6.05 16.55 5.94
N SER A 161 6.83 16.14 6.94
CA SER A 161 6.70 16.62 8.33
C SER A 161 7.02 18.10 8.54
N SER A 162 7.78 18.72 7.63
CA SER A 162 8.00 20.17 7.62
C SER A 162 6.83 20.91 6.99
N ASP A 163 6.53 22.12 7.46
CA ASP A 163 5.42 22.95 6.96
C ASP A 163 5.44 23.11 5.44
N VAL A 164 6.64 23.31 4.87
CA VAL A 164 6.88 23.36 3.44
C VAL A 164 8.18 22.64 3.13
N ILE A 165 8.17 21.82 2.08
CA ILE A 165 9.40 21.28 1.49
C ILE A 165 9.56 21.82 0.06
N LYS A 166 10.80 22.08 -0.35
CA LYS A 166 11.17 22.73 -1.60
C LYS A 166 11.96 21.79 -2.49
N LEU A 167 11.63 21.81 -3.78
CA LEU A 167 12.33 21.07 -4.81
C LEU A 167 13.72 21.69 -5.05
N PRO A 168 14.83 20.96 -4.79
CA PRO A 168 16.16 21.46 -5.10
C PRO A 168 16.33 21.66 -6.60
N THR A 169 17.13 22.67 -6.98
CA THR A 169 17.32 23.05 -8.39
C THR A 169 17.88 21.88 -9.21
N GLU A 170 18.77 21.09 -8.63
CA GLU A 170 19.42 19.92 -9.23
C GLU A 170 18.40 18.81 -9.57
N LEU A 171 17.32 18.73 -8.79
CA LEU A 171 16.30 17.69 -8.92
C LEU A 171 15.23 18.05 -9.96
N ARG A 172 15.14 19.33 -10.35
CA ARG A 172 14.17 19.81 -11.37
C ARG A 172 14.31 19.07 -12.68
N GLN A 173 15.54 18.86 -13.17
CA GLN A 173 15.77 18.15 -14.43
C GLN A 173 15.34 16.67 -14.33
N LYS A 174 15.54 16.04 -13.16
CA LYS A 174 15.14 14.64 -12.94
C LYS A 174 13.63 14.47 -12.95
N LEU A 175 12.88 15.42 -12.38
CA LEU A 175 11.42 15.41 -12.35
C LEU A 175 10.77 15.72 -13.70
N ARG A 176 11.51 16.26 -14.67
CA ARG A 176 11.04 16.33 -16.07
C ARG A 176 10.92 14.97 -16.73
N ASN A 177 11.55 13.92 -16.18
CA ASN A 177 11.30 12.56 -16.63
C ASN A 177 10.05 12.00 -15.93
N PRO A 178 9.17 11.30 -16.65
CA PRO A 178 7.92 10.85 -16.09
C PRO A 178 8.13 9.75 -15.04
N LEU A 179 7.30 9.76 -14.00
CA LEU A 179 7.41 8.81 -12.90
C LEU A 179 7.03 7.40 -13.33
N ALA A 180 6.14 7.28 -14.32
CA ALA A 180 5.74 6.06 -15.01
C ALA A 180 5.77 6.27 -16.53
N THR A 181 5.47 5.22 -17.29
CA THR A 181 5.37 5.31 -18.75
C THR A 181 4.23 6.27 -19.14
N PRO A 182 4.50 7.29 -19.97
CA PRO A 182 3.45 8.17 -20.50
C PRO A 182 2.39 7.39 -21.29
N ILE A 183 1.15 7.83 -21.22
CA ILE A 183 0.11 7.39 -22.15
C ILE A 183 -0.03 8.50 -23.19
N LEU A 184 0.36 8.19 -24.42
CA LEU A 184 0.40 9.15 -25.51
C LEU A 184 -0.30 8.57 -26.75
N GLY A 185 -1.40 9.20 -27.15
CA GLY A 185 -2.00 9.04 -28.47
C GLY A 185 -1.48 10.12 -29.44
N LYS A 186 -1.74 9.94 -30.74
CA LYS A 186 -1.41 10.94 -31.77
C LYS A 186 -2.27 12.20 -31.65
N THR A 187 -3.42 12.10 -30.99
CA THR A 187 -4.33 13.21 -30.69
C THR A 187 -4.70 13.23 -29.20
N LEU A 188 -5.26 14.35 -28.73
CA LEU A 188 -5.81 14.45 -27.38
C LEU A 188 -6.93 13.42 -27.15
N GLN A 189 -7.79 13.21 -28.14
CA GLN A 189 -8.87 12.22 -28.07
C GLN A 189 -8.32 10.79 -27.95
N GLU A 190 -7.32 10.44 -28.78
CA GLU A 190 -6.70 9.12 -28.71
C GLU A 190 -6.00 8.89 -27.36
N THR A 191 -5.36 9.92 -26.81
CA THR A 191 -4.77 9.86 -25.47
C THR A 191 -5.85 9.60 -24.41
N ALA A 192 -6.98 10.30 -24.50
CA ALA A 192 -8.09 10.13 -23.59
C ALA A 192 -8.72 8.73 -23.68
N ASP A 193 -8.87 8.18 -24.89
CA ASP A 193 -9.39 6.82 -25.12
C ASP A 193 -8.45 5.76 -24.55
N LEU A 194 -7.13 5.92 -24.70
CA LEU A 194 -6.12 5.04 -24.11
C LEU A 194 -6.17 5.08 -22.57
N VAL A 195 -6.32 6.27 -21.98
CA VAL A 195 -6.51 6.43 -20.54
C VAL A 195 -7.80 5.73 -20.08
N LYS A 196 -8.92 5.93 -20.80
CA LYS A 196 -10.19 5.25 -20.50
C LYS A 196 -10.06 3.74 -20.51
N LYS A 197 -9.41 3.20 -21.54
CA LYS A 197 -9.14 1.77 -21.68
C LYS A 197 -8.26 1.26 -20.55
N SER A 198 -7.19 1.98 -20.20
CA SER A 198 -6.31 1.59 -19.10
C SER A 198 -7.04 1.54 -17.76
N LEU A 199 -7.89 2.54 -17.48
CA LEU A 199 -8.68 2.61 -16.25
C LEU A 199 -9.75 1.50 -16.19
N SER A 200 -10.40 1.18 -17.32
CA SER A 200 -11.41 0.11 -17.36
C SER A 200 -10.81 -1.29 -17.22
N GLU A 201 -9.61 -1.52 -17.76
CA GLU A 201 -8.86 -2.76 -17.59
C GLU A 201 -8.32 -2.92 -16.16
N LYS A 202 -7.76 -1.84 -15.58
CA LYS A 202 -7.15 -1.86 -14.24
C LYS A 202 -8.15 -1.86 -13.10
N LYS A 203 -9.33 -1.26 -13.28
CA LYS A 203 -10.38 -1.10 -12.26
C LYS A 203 -9.81 -0.59 -10.92
N PRO A 204 -9.15 0.59 -10.94
CA PRO A 204 -8.39 1.07 -9.81
C PRO A 204 -9.26 1.26 -8.56
N LEU A 205 -8.63 1.18 -7.38
CA LEU A 205 -9.33 1.41 -6.12
C LEU A 205 -9.78 2.86 -5.99
N LEU A 206 -8.89 3.79 -6.34
CA LEU A 206 -9.16 5.23 -6.43
C LEU A 206 -8.54 5.77 -7.72
N THR A 207 -9.18 6.77 -8.30
CA THR A 207 -8.61 7.60 -9.37
C THR A 207 -8.39 9.02 -8.86
N ILE A 208 -7.13 9.46 -8.81
CA ILE A 208 -6.74 10.80 -8.40
C ILE A 208 -6.21 11.56 -9.61
N ALA A 209 -6.78 12.71 -9.91
CA ALA A 209 -6.34 13.59 -10.98
C ALA A 209 -5.58 14.81 -10.41
N VAL A 210 -4.43 15.12 -10.97
CA VAL A 210 -3.62 16.29 -10.62
C VAL A 210 -3.43 17.16 -11.87
N GLY A 211 -4.00 18.35 -11.84
CA GLY A 211 -4.00 19.34 -12.90
C GLY A 211 -5.32 19.43 -13.66
N ASP A 212 -5.70 20.67 -14.00
CA ASP A 212 -7.00 20.99 -14.59
C ASP A 212 -7.28 20.26 -15.90
N ILE A 213 -6.31 20.24 -16.83
CA ILE A 213 -6.47 19.61 -18.15
C ILE A 213 -6.75 18.11 -18.00
N VAL A 214 -6.05 17.45 -17.08
CA VAL A 214 -6.23 16.01 -16.83
C VAL A 214 -7.58 15.75 -16.18
N SER A 215 -7.96 16.54 -15.18
CA SER A 215 -9.28 16.44 -14.53
C SER A 215 -10.44 16.65 -15.51
N GLU A 216 -10.32 17.62 -16.42
CA GLU A 216 -11.32 17.89 -17.47
C GLU A 216 -11.37 16.74 -18.49
N THR A 217 -10.22 16.33 -19.01
CA THR A 217 -10.12 15.23 -19.99
C THR A 217 -10.74 13.94 -19.47
N LEU A 218 -10.49 13.58 -18.20
CA LEU A 218 -11.08 12.40 -17.56
C LEU A 218 -12.61 12.52 -17.46
N THR A 219 -13.11 13.71 -17.12
CA THR A 219 -14.54 13.96 -17.00
C THR A 219 -15.23 13.88 -18.37
N ASP A 220 -14.63 14.45 -19.41
CA ASP A 220 -15.16 14.45 -20.78
C ASP A 220 -15.31 13.03 -21.36
N ILE A 221 -14.41 12.12 -20.99
CA ILE A 221 -14.50 10.70 -21.39
C ILE A 221 -15.39 9.85 -20.48
N GLY A 222 -16.09 10.47 -19.51
CA GLY A 222 -17.01 9.82 -18.59
C GLY A 222 -16.36 9.12 -17.40
N VAL A 223 -15.11 9.46 -17.08
CA VAL A 223 -14.38 8.94 -15.91
C VAL A 223 -14.22 10.05 -14.89
N MET A 224 -15.12 10.12 -13.91
CA MET A 224 -15.08 11.15 -12.88
C MET A 224 -14.08 10.76 -11.77
N PRO A 225 -12.96 11.49 -11.58
CA PRO A 225 -11.99 11.18 -10.53
C PRO A 225 -12.62 11.20 -9.14
N ASP A 226 -12.10 10.38 -8.24
CA ASP A 226 -12.49 10.39 -6.82
C ASP A 226 -11.93 11.63 -6.12
N ILE A 227 -10.72 12.04 -6.54
CA ILE A 227 -10.06 13.25 -6.04
C ILE A 227 -9.50 14.02 -7.22
N SER A 228 -9.79 15.32 -7.30
CA SER A 228 -9.16 16.24 -8.26
C SER A 228 -8.38 17.31 -7.51
N ILE A 229 -7.14 17.54 -7.91
CA ILE A 229 -6.25 18.59 -7.38
C ILE A 229 -5.99 19.55 -8.53
N ILE A 230 -6.49 20.78 -8.44
CA ILE A 230 -6.51 21.74 -9.55
C ILE A 230 -6.13 23.13 -9.07
N ASP A 231 -5.58 23.98 -9.93
CA ASP A 231 -5.20 25.37 -9.59
C ASP A 231 -6.04 26.43 -10.35
N PHE A 232 -6.97 25.97 -11.22
CA PHE A 232 -7.79 26.79 -12.13
C PHE A 232 -6.97 27.67 -13.08
N LYS A 233 -5.68 27.41 -13.27
CA LYS A 233 -4.80 28.11 -14.21
C LYS A 233 -4.32 27.15 -15.30
N SER A 234 -5.16 26.90 -16.30
CA SER A 234 -4.67 26.30 -17.55
C SER A 234 -4.42 27.39 -18.61
N ARG A 235 -3.20 27.45 -19.15
CA ARG A 235 -2.83 28.25 -20.34
C ARG A 235 -3.27 29.73 -20.35
N ARG A 236 -3.19 30.45 -19.22
CA ARG A 236 -3.53 31.89 -19.15
C ARG A 236 -4.93 32.22 -19.71
N LYS A 237 -5.93 31.36 -19.50
CA LYS A 237 -7.36 31.65 -19.70
C LYS A 237 -8.19 30.97 -18.61
N GLU A 238 -9.18 31.68 -18.06
CA GLU A 238 -10.14 31.09 -17.11
C GLU A 238 -10.89 29.91 -17.77
N LEU A 239 -10.89 28.75 -17.10
CA LEU A 239 -11.65 27.58 -17.52
C LEU A 239 -13.16 27.84 -17.35
N SER A 240 -13.96 27.38 -18.32
CA SER A 240 -15.42 27.52 -18.34
C SER A 240 -16.10 26.89 -17.12
N HIS A 241 -15.49 25.88 -16.49
CA HIS A 241 -15.99 25.20 -15.29
C HIS A 241 -15.77 25.98 -13.98
N ALA A 242 -14.88 26.98 -13.95
CA ALA A 242 -14.75 27.88 -12.80
C ALA A 242 -16.08 28.60 -12.49
N LYS A 243 -16.98 28.70 -13.47
CA LYS A 243 -18.32 29.30 -13.31
C LYS A 243 -19.35 28.40 -12.60
N LYS A 244 -19.11 27.10 -12.43
CA LYS A 244 -20.06 26.17 -11.78
C LYS A 244 -19.83 25.98 -10.28
N ILE A 245 -18.61 26.19 -9.79
CA ILE A 245 -18.28 26.04 -8.35
C ILE A 245 -18.21 27.44 -7.75
N THR A 246 -19.31 27.90 -7.15
CA THR A 246 -19.44 29.27 -6.64
C THR A 246 -18.81 29.47 -5.26
N LYS A 247 -18.46 28.38 -4.54
CA LYS A 247 -17.83 28.46 -3.21
C LYS A 247 -16.84 27.31 -3.01
N TYR A 248 -15.56 27.64 -2.95
CA TYR A 248 -14.48 26.70 -2.66
C TYR A 248 -13.40 27.37 -1.80
N THR A 249 -12.68 26.56 -1.02
CA THR A 249 -11.50 27.00 -0.25
C THR A 249 -10.26 26.75 -1.09
N LYS A 250 -9.40 27.77 -1.24
CA LYS A 250 -8.09 27.63 -1.86
C LYS A 250 -7.05 27.28 -0.79
N TYR A 251 -6.15 26.36 -1.11
CA TYR A 251 -5.01 26.00 -0.28
C TYR A 251 -3.71 26.44 -0.95
N GLN A 252 -2.82 27.09 -0.21
CA GLN A 252 -1.61 27.67 -0.78
C GLN A 252 -0.55 26.59 -1.08
N ASN A 253 0.03 26.61 -2.28
CA ASN A 253 1.20 25.80 -2.62
C ASN A 253 2.13 26.56 -3.57
N ASP A 254 3.19 27.16 -3.05
CA ASP A 254 4.08 28.01 -3.85
C ASP A 254 4.82 27.21 -4.93
N PRO A 255 5.25 27.86 -6.03
CA PRO A 255 5.99 27.21 -7.11
C PRO A 255 7.19 26.41 -6.64
N GLY A 256 7.31 25.17 -7.13
CA GLY A 256 8.40 24.27 -6.74
C GLY A 256 8.37 23.82 -5.28
N THR A 257 7.24 23.94 -4.57
CA THR A 257 7.08 23.51 -3.18
C THR A 257 5.99 22.47 -3.00
N ILE A 258 6.01 21.81 -1.84
CA ILE A 258 4.92 20.98 -1.34
C ILE A 258 4.61 21.44 0.08
N ASN A 259 3.43 22.04 0.26
CA ASN A 259 2.94 22.51 1.56
C ASN A 259 2.23 21.38 2.32
N PHE A 260 2.59 21.19 3.60
CA PHE A 260 2.02 20.14 4.45
C PHE A 260 0.52 20.26 4.66
N GLU A 261 -0.03 21.48 4.73
CA GLU A 261 -1.48 21.68 4.83
C GLU A 261 -2.18 21.03 3.63
N VAL A 262 -1.66 21.24 2.42
CA VAL A 262 -2.18 20.63 1.19
C VAL A 262 -2.04 19.11 1.24
N VAL A 263 -0.89 18.59 1.67
CA VAL A 263 -0.66 17.14 1.86
C VAL A 263 -1.68 16.54 2.83
N SER A 264 -1.95 17.22 3.94
CA SER A 264 -2.96 16.83 4.93
C SER A 264 -4.36 16.80 4.32
N LYS A 265 -4.71 17.78 3.47
CA LYS A 265 -5.99 17.78 2.73
C LYS A 265 -6.08 16.63 1.73
N ILE A 266 -5.00 16.32 1.02
CA ILE A 266 -4.93 15.15 0.13
C ILE A 266 -5.16 13.86 0.94
N ASN A 267 -4.46 13.70 2.07
CA ASN A 267 -4.62 12.54 2.94
C ASN A 267 -6.07 12.41 3.46
N ASN A 268 -6.68 13.51 3.88
CA ASN A 268 -8.07 13.50 4.35
C ASN A 268 -9.05 13.16 3.23
N ALA A 269 -8.88 13.72 2.03
CA ALA A 269 -9.70 13.40 0.86
C ALA A 269 -9.59 11.91 0.47
N ILE A 270 -8.40 11.32 0.57
CA ILE A 270 -8.18 9.88 0.36
C ILE A 270 -8.97 9.07 1.40
N ASN A 271 -8.89 9.44 2.68
CA ASN A 271 -9.63 8.74 3.73
C ASN A 271 -11.15 8.86 3.54
N ASP A 272 -11.66 10.04 3.21
CA ASP A 272 -13.08 10.29 2.91
C ASP A 272 -13.56 9.46 1.71
N ALA A 273 -12.76 9.39 0.63
CA ALA A 273 -13.08 8.60 -0.55
C ALA A 273 -13.14 7.10 -0.22
N LEU A 274 -12.25 6.61 0.64
CA LEU A 274 -12.23 5.20 1.05
C LEU A 274 -13.39 4.83 1.98
N SER A 275 -13.76 5.70 2.92
CA SER A 275 -14.79 5.40 3.92
C SER A 275 -16.21 5.67 3.43
N SER A 276 -16.38 6.65 2.54
CA SER A 276 -17.71 7.17 2.17
C SER A 276 -17.92 7.33 0.67
N GLN A 277 -16.96 6.93 -0.17
CA GLN A 277 -16.99 7.15 -1.62
C GLN A 277 -17.21 8.62 -2.01
N LYS A 278 -16.87 9.53 -1.09
CA LYS A 278 -17.05 10.96 -1.27
C LYS A 278 -15.99 11.50 -2.22
N LYS A 279 -16.46 12.00 -3.36
CA LYS A 279 -15.60 12.68 -4.33
C LYS A 279 -15.24 14.07 -3.85
N SER A 280 -14.00 14.48 -4.07
CA SER A 280 -13.46 15.75 -3.56
C SER A 280 -12.66 16.50 -4.62
N THR A 281 -12.79 17.83 -4.63
CA THR A 281 -11.93 18.72 -5.41
C THR A 281 -11.15 19.61 -4.45
N ILE A 282 -9.82 19.55 -4.54
CA ILE A 282 -8.88 20.38 -3.78
C ILE A 282 -8.39 21.47 -4.72
N VAL A 283 -8.67 22.72 -4.38
CA VAL A 283 -8.28 23.87 -5.18
C VAL A 283 -7.02 24.50 -4.62
N ILE A 284 -6.01 24.66 -5.46
CA ILE A 284 -4.69 25.16 -5.12
C ILE A 284 -4.54 26.62 -5.52
N ALA A 285 -4.02 27.43 -4.61
CA ALA A 285 -3.49 28.75 -4.92
C ALA A 285 -1.98 28.63 -5.10
N GLY A 286 -1.53 28.48 -6.36
CA GLY A 286 -0.11 28.31 -6.67
C GLY A 286 0.11 27.30 -7.80
N GLU A 287 1.01 26.32 -7.60
CA GLU A 287 1.27 25.20 -8.54
C GLU A 287 0.82 23.86 -7.94
N GLU A 288 0.24 22.98 -8.75
CA GLU A 288 -0.24 21.66 -8.36
C GLU A 288 0.67 20.49 -8.82
N ASP A 289 1.60 20.72 -9.75
CA ASP A 289 2.38 19.66 -10.41
C ASP A 289 3.08 18.71 -9.41
N LEU A 290 3.72 19.28 -8.39
CA LEU A 290 4.45 18.50 -7.38
C LEU A 290 3.53 17.73 -6.42
N LEU A 291 2.24 18.07 -6.37
CA LEU A 291 1.26 17.38 -5.54
C LEU A 291 0.91 15.98 -6.07
N ALA A 292 1.35 15.63 -7.29
CA ALA A 292 1.37 14.24 -7.75
C ALA A 292 2.20 13.33 -6.84
N LEU A 293 3.29 13.83 -6.22
CA LEU A 293 4.16 13.06 -5.33
C LEU A 293 3.43 12.62 -4.03
N PRO A 294 2.84 13.53 -3.22
CA PRO A 294 2.03 13.12 -2.06
C PRO A 294 0.80 12.31 -2.48
N ALA A 295 0.15 12.61 -3.62
CA ALA A 295 -0.96 11.80 -4.10
C ALA A 295 -0.56 10.33 -4.33
N ILE A 296 0.60 10.07 -4.97
CA ILE A 296 1.13 8.70 -5.16
C ILE A 296 1.52 8.05 -3.83
N LEU A 297 2.18 8.79 -2.94
CA LEU A 297 2.68 8.27 -1.67
C LEU A 297 1.57 7.94 -0.66
N LEU A 298 0.46 8.66 -0.68
CA LEU A 298 -0.63 8.49 0.28
C LEU A 298 -1.79 7.64 -0.25
N ALA A 299 -1.94 7.50 -1.58
CA ALA A 299 -2.99 6.67 -2.15
C ALA A 299 -2.81 5.18 -1.81
N PRO A 300 -3.88 4.40 -1.62
CA PRO A 300 -3.78 2.96 -1.48
C PRO A 300 -3.14 2.29 -2.70
N LEU A 301 -2.56 1.11 -2.49
CA LEU A 301 -2.12 0.25 -3.58
C LEU A 301 -3.29 -0.06 -4.53
N LYS A 302 -2.98 -0.23 -5.82
CA LYS A 302 -3.97 -0.38 -6.91
C LYS A 302 -4.85 0.84 -7.19
N SER A 303 -4.57 1.99 -6.57
CA SER A 303 -5.08 3.27 -7.05
C SER A 303 -4.35 3.71 -8.32
N VAL A 304 -4.91 4.66 -9.04
CA VAL A 304 -4.27 5.33 -10.18
C VAL A 304 -4.21 6.82 -9.91
N VAL A 305 -3.01 7.39 -10.08
CA VAL A 305 -2.79 8.85 -10.10
C VAL A 305 -2.53 9.26 -11.53
N VAL A 306 -3.31 10.21 -12.03
CA VAL A 306 -3.16 10.76 -13.38
C VAL A 306 -2.73 12.21 -13.24
N TYR A 307 -1.65 12.60 -13.89
CA TYR A 307 -1.15 13.97 -13.83
C TYR A 307 -0.58 14.43 -15.18
N GLY A 308 -0.59 15.74 -15.40
CA GLY A 308 -0.03 16.34 -16.62
C GLY A 308 1.48 16.48 -16.52
N GLN A 309 2.19 16.28 -17.62
CA GLN A 309 3.63 16.53 -17.68
C GLN A 309 3.96 17.35 -18.93
N MET A 310 4.65 18.48 -18.74
CA MET A 310 5.08 19.35 -19.83
C MET A 310 5.81 18.54 -20.90
N ASP A 311 5.47 18.82 -22.17
CA ASP A 311 6.00 18.18 -23.39
C ASP A 311 5.76 16.66 -23.54
N MET A 312 5.19 16.00 -22.52
CA MET A 312 5.00 14.54 -22.46
C MET A 312 3.54 14.11 -22.34
N GLY A 313 2.60 15.04 -22.19
CA GLY A 313 1.16 14.76 -22.15
C GLY A 313 0.68 14.21 -20.80
N VAL A 314 -0.19 13.19 -20.84
CA VAL A 314 -0.84 12.61 -19.66
C VAL A 314 -0.03 11.43 -19.13
N ILE A 315 0.32 11.47 -17.85
CA ILE A 315 0.99 10.37 -17.17
C ILE A 315 -0.01 9.64 -16.28
N LEU A 316 -0.13 8.33 -16.49
CA LEU A 316 -0.95 7.45 -15.65
C LEU A 316 -0.03 6.59 -14.80
N VAL A 317 -0.18 6.69 -13.48
CA VAL A 317 0.63 5.95 -12.51
C VAL A 317 -0.26 4.99 -11.74
N GLU A 318 -0.08 3.68 -11.94
CA GLU A 318 -0.63 2.67 -11.02
C GLU A 318 0.20 2.66 -9.73
N VAL A 319 -0.49 2.86 -8.60
CA VAL A 319 0.13 2.91 -7.28
C VAL A 319 0.50 1.51 -6.81
N THR A 320 1.80 1.28 -6.73
CA THR A 320 2.48 0.06 -6.29
C THR A 320 3.50 0.38 -5.19
N GLU A 321 3.96 -0.61 -4.44
CA GLU A 321 5.04 -0.37 -3.46
C GLU A 321 6.32 0.12 -4.14
N LYS A 322 6.64 -0.40 -5.33
CA LYS A 322 7.81 0.02 -6.12
C LYS A 322 7.76 1.50 -6.52
N ILE A 323 6.61 1.99 -6.98
CA ILE A 323 6.49 3.42 -7.32
C ILE A 323 6.52 4.29 -6.07
N LYS A 324 5.90 3.86 -4.96
CA LYS A 324 6.00 4.56 -3.68
C LYS A 324 7.44 4.64 -3.19
N GLU A 325 8.23 3.57 -3.31
CA GLU A 325 9.66 3.59 -2.96
C GLU A 325 10.43 4.58 -3.84
N LYS A 326 10.20 4.56 -5.16
CA LYS A 326 10.82 5.50 -6.11
C LYS A 326 10.49 6.95 -5.76
N VAL A 327 9.21 7.26 -5.53
CA VAL A 327 8.75 8.61 -5.19
C VAL A 327 9.24 9.02 -3.80
N GLY A 328 9.24 8.12 -2.82
CA GLY A 328 9.75 8.40 -1.48
C GLY A 328 11.24 8.77 -1.49
N LYS A 329 12.06 8.09 -2.30
CA LYS A 329 13.47 8.47 -2.51
C LYS A 329 13.62 9.87 -3.12
N ILE A 330 12.70 10.28 -3.99
CA ILE A 330 12.68 11.63 -4.58
C ILE A 330 12.33 12.65 -3.50
N VAL A 331 11.23 12.46 -2.76
CA VAL A 331 10.77 13.38 -1.72
C VAL A 331 11.80 13.55 -0.60
N LYS A 332 12.53 12.48 -0.23
CA LYS A 332 13.64 12.56 0.75
C LYS A 332 14.80 13.47 0.34
N GLN A 333 14.89 13.90 -0.92
CA GLN A 333 15.89 14.86 -1.37
C GLN A 333 15.41 16.32 -1.28
N PHE A 334 14.14 16.56 -0.96
CA PHE A 334 13.62 17.92 -0.80
C PHE A 334 14.18 18.56 0.47
N VAL A 335 14.30 19.88 0.45
CA VAL A 335 14.81 20.66 1.58
C VAL A 335 13.66 21.40 2.25
N SER A 336 13.69 21.52 3.59
CA SER A 336 12.75 22.39 4.33
C SER A 336 13.22 23.83 4.24
#